data_AF-A0A2H0XES5-F1
#
_entry.id   AF-A0A2H0XES5-F1
#
_cell.length_a   1.000
_cell.length_b   1.000
_cell.length_c   1.000
_cell.angle_alpha   90.00
_cell.angle_beta   90.00
_cell.angle_gamma   90.00
#
_symmetry.space_group_name_H-M   'P 1'
#
loop_
_entity.id
_entity.type
_entity.pdbx_description
1 polymer ?
#
loop_
_entity_poly.entity_id
_entity_poly.type
_entity_poly.pdbx_seq_one_letter_code
_entity_poly.pdbx_strand_id
1 'polypeptide(L)'
;MEGVMKNHAAGGKITGTHTTVIDHATELVVFLSENILVEKIVLGAITGHTCQGLGNLRVKIVSESCCALLVVTQKGAVQDIRVYPKHGTMQDMKLAIARYIRNERIELGFRRFRNTSQN
;
A
#
# COMPACT_ATOMS: atom_id res chain seq x y z
N MET A 1 -15.64 21.12 17.13
CA MET A 1 -16.05 20.98 15.72
C MET A 1 -14.79 20.80 14.90
N GLU A 2 -14.42 19.58 14.53
CA GLU A 2 -13.50 19.35 13.41
C GLU A 2 -13.94 18.07 12.71
N GLY A 3 -14.40 18.23 11.47
CA GLY A 3 -14.91 17.17 10.63
C GLY A 3 -13.76 16.33 10.11
N VAL A 4 -13.61 15.12 10.66
CA VAL A 4 -12.69 14.12 10.14
C VAL A 4 -13.23 13.63 8.80
N MET A 5 -12.74 14.20 7.70
CA MET A 5 -12.94 13.64 6.37
C MET A 5 -12.23 12.28 6.29
N LYS A 6 -13.01 11.24 6.58
CA LYS A 6 -12.65 9.83 6.42
C LYS A 6 -12.22 9.59 4.96
N ASN A 7 -11.03 9.02 4.80
CA ASN A 7 -10.56 8.31 3.61
C ASN A 7 -9.99 9.15 2.45
N HIS A 8 -9.71 10.44 2.62
CA HIS A 8 -8.99 11.23 1.61
C HIS A 8 -7.57 11.56 2.06
N ALA A 9 -6.60 10.79 1.58
CA ALA A 9 -5.18 11.08 1.79
C ALA A 9 -4.66 11.91 0.60
N ALA A 10 -5.06 13.19 0.55
CA ALA A 10 -4.64 14.13 -0.49
C ALA A 10 -3.65 15.15 0.09
N GLY A 11 -2.41 15.17 -0.43
CA GLY A 11 -1.37 16.13 -0.03
C GLY A 11 0.00 15.49 0.25
N GLY A 12 1.05 16.31 0.19
CA GLY A 12 2.44 15.89 0.47
C GLY A 12 3.04 15.00 -0.62
N LYS A 13 3.44 13.78 -0.25
CA LYS A 13 4.08 12.80 -1.15
C LYS A 13 3.08 11.96 -1.94
N ILE A 14 1.78 12.07 -1.63
CA ILE A 14 0.74 11.28 -2.27
C ILE A 14 0.36 11.98 -3.58
N THR A 15 0.49 11.24 -4.68
CA THR A 15 0.31 11.73 -6.04
C THR A 15 -0.57 10.75 -6.81
N GLY A 16 -1.55 11.25 -7.56
CA GLY A 16 -2.44 10.41 -8.35
C GLY A 16 -3.89 10.89 -8.34
N THR A 17 -4.70 10.33 -9.24
CA THR A 17 -6.13 10.64 -9.38
C THR A 17 -6.96 10.01 -8.27
N HIS A 18 -6.47 8.94 -7.64
CA HIS A 18 -7.14 8.27 -6.53
C HIS A 18 -6.53 8.75 -5.21
N THR A 19 -7.38 9.29 -4.35
CA THR A 19 -7.02 9.72 -2.97
C THR A 19 -7.70 8.85 -1.92
N THR A 20 -8.57 7.95 -2.36
CA THR A 20 -9.31 7.02 -1.52
C THR A 20 -8.44 5.85 -1.14
N VAL A 21 -8.39 5.55 0.15
CA VAL A 21 -7.63 4.44 0.73
C VAL A 21 -8.61 3.48 1.40
N ILE A 22 -8.34 2.18 1.34
CA ILE A 22 -9.07 1.19 2.15
C ILE A 22 -8.89 1.57 3.63
N ASP A 23 -9.96 1.56 4.42
CA ASP A 23 -9.96 2.07 5.81
C ASP A 23 -8.73 1.60 6.65
N HIS A 24 -8.39 0.31 6.63
CA HIS A 24 -7.23 -0.22 7.38
C HIS A 24 -5.87 -0.04 6.68
N ALA A 25 -5.85 0.37 5.41
CA ALA A 25 -4.62 0.77 4.73
C ALA A 25 -4.23 2.23 5.06
N THR A 26 -5.12 3.00 5.70
CA THR A 26 -4.88 4.40 6.05
C THR A 26 -3.65 4.57 6.93
N GLU A 27 -3.50 3.77 7.99
CA GLU A 27 -2.35 3.85 8.91
C GLU A 27 -1.03 3.53 8.22
N LEU A 28 -1.04 2.53 7.33
CA LEU A 28 0.11 2.19 6.48
C LEU A 28 0.49 3.38 5.57
N VAL A 29 -0.50 4.02 4.94
CA VAL A 29 -0.25 5.19 4.08
C VAL A 29 0.27 6.39 4.87
N VAL A 30 -0.26 6.62 6.07
CA VAL A 30 0.22 7.67 6.99
C VAL A 30 1.68 7.41 7.36
N PHE A 31 2.00 6.19 7.81
CA PHE A 31 3.38 5.78 8.11
C PHE A 31 4.32 5.98 6.92
N LEU A 32 3.89 5.61 5.72
CA LEU A 32 4.67 5.81 4.49
C LEU A 32 4.88 7.28 4.15
N SER A 33 3.87 8.13 4.39
CA SER A 33 3.94 9.56 4.09
C SER A 33 4.94 10.28 4.99
N GLU A 34 4.99 9.91 6.27
CA GLU A 34 5.91 10.44 7.27
C GLU A 34 7.34 9.92 7.09
N ASN A 35 7.51 8.75 6.46
CA ASN A 35 8.81 8.13 6.30
C ASN A 35 9.72 8.92 5.34
N ILE A 36 10.89 9.36 5.83
CA ILE A 36 11.86 10.15 5.06
C ILE A 36 12.45 9.42 3.85
N LEU A 37 12.40 8.08 3.84
CA LEU A 37 12.91 7.22 2.76
C LEU A 37 11.99 7.19 1.54
N VAL A 38 10.71 7.55 1.72
CA VAL A 38 9.72 7.60 0.65
C VAL A 38 9.77 8.97 0.01
N GLU A 39 9.85 8.99 -1.32
CA GLU A 39 9.79 10.20 -2.14
C GLU A 39 8.37 10.47 -2.61
N LYS A 40 7.70 9.43 -3.09
CA LYS A 40 6.39 9.53 -3.73
C LYS A 40 5.54 8.29 -3.45
N ILE A 41 4.25 8.49 -3.24
CA ILE A 41 3.25 7.44 -3.07
C ILE A 41 2.19 7.64 -4.17
N VAL A 42 1.79 6.55 -4.82
CA VAL A 42 0.71 6.54 -5.80
C VAL A 42 -0.32 5.50 -5.38
N LEU A 43 -1.52 5.97 -5.09
CA LEU A 43 -2.66 5.12 -4.77
C LEU A 43 -3.30 4.64 -6.08
N GLY A 44 -3.45 3.34 -6.21
CA GLY A 44 -4.20 2.69 -7.26
C GLY A 44 -5.69 2.63 -6.96
N ALA A 45 -6.47 2.26 -7.98
CA ALA A 45 -7.90 2.04 -7.84
C ALA A 45 -8.17 0.91 -6.84
N ILE A 46 -9.27 1.04 -6.10
CA ILE A 46 -9.79 -0.03 -5.25
C ILE A 46 -10.61 -0.95 -6.15
N THR A 47 -10.17 -2.19 -6.31
CA THR A 47 -10.92 -3.22 -7.04
C THR A 47 -11.64 -4.12 -6.05
N GLY A 48 -12.95 -4.30 -6.27
CA GLY A 48 -13.73 -5.29 -5.54
C GLY A 48 -13.55 -6.65 -6.20
N HIS A 49 -13.04 -7.63 -5.45
CA HIS A 49 -13.08 -9.03 -5.83
C HIS A 49 -14.07 -9.75 -4.92
N THR A 50 -14.85 -10.67 -5.47
CA THR A 50 -15.67 -11.64 -4.72
C THR A 50 -14.77 -12.66 -4.00
N CYS A 51 -13.88 -12.18 -3.16
CA CYS A 51 -13.07 -13.03 -2.30
C CYS A 51 -13.92 -13.33 -1.06
N GLN A 52 -14.49 -14.53 -0.98
CA GLN A 52 -15.29 -15.04 0.14
C GLN A 52 -14.46 -15.29 1.42
N GLY A 53 -13.36 -14.57 1.61
CA GLY A 53 -12.57 -14.62 2.82
C GLY A 53 -13.09 -13.59 3.82
N LEU A 54 -13.41 -14.04 5.03
CA LEU A 54 -13.59 -13.22 6.25
C LEU A 54 -12.29 -12.47 6.67
N GLY A 55 -11.38 -12.26 5.73
CA GLY A 55 -9.94 -12.22 5.96
C GLY A 55 -9.42 -10.88 6.44
N ASN A 56 -8.54 -11.00 7.43
CA ASN A 56 -7.71 -9.94 7.99
C ASN A 56 -7.01 -9.10 6.91
N LEU A 57 -6.53 -7.92 7.32
CA LEU A 57 -5.69 -7.09 6.47
C LEU A 57 -4.45 -7.90 6.03
N ARG A 58 -4.27 -8.01 4.71
CA ARG A 58 -3.10 -8.66 4.12
C ARG A 58 -2.37 -7.67 3.25
N VAL A 59 -1.06 -7.58 3.45
CA VAL A 59 -0.19 -6.73 2.63
C VAL A 59 0.84 -7.59 1.92
N LYS A 60 0.93 -7.44 0.61
CA LYS A 60 1.92 -8.09 -0.24
C LYS A 60 2.88 -7.04 -0.79
N ILE A 61 4.17 -7.24 -0.58
CA ILE A 61 5.22 -6.38 -1.12
C ILE A 61 5.74 -6.99 -2.43
N VAL A 62 5.61 -6.26 -3.52
CA VAL A 62 6.14 -6.60 -4.84
C VAL A 62 7.23 -5.60 -5.18
N SER A 63 8.37 -6.11 -5.63
CA SER A 63 9.44 -5.25 -6.13
C SER A 63 9.23 -5.01 -7.61
N GLU A 64 9.06 -3.75 -8.01
CA GLU A 64 9.13 -3.30 -9.39
C GLU A 64 10.44 -2.52 -9.60
N SER A 65 10.84 -2.31 -10.86
CA SER A 65 12.16 -1.76 -11.21
C SER A 65 12.47 -0.41 -10.56
N CYS A 66 11.44 0.42 -10.30
CA CYS A 66 11.61 1.78 -9.75
C CYS A 66 10.75 2.03 -8.50
N CYS A 67 9.92 1.08 -8.06
CA CYS A 67 9.05 1.25 -6.90
C CYS A 67 8.79 -0.08 -6.18
N ALA A 68 8.29 0.00 -4.94
CA ALA A 68 7.66 -1.11 -4.27
C ALA A 68 6.15 -1.01 -4.44
N LEU A 69 5.53 -2.03 -5.02
CA LEU A 69 4.09 -2.15 -5.11
C LEU A 69 3.57 -2.92 -3.89
N LEU A 70 2.75 -2.26 -3.08
CA LEU A 70 2.06 -2.84 -1.95
C LEU A 70 0.63 -3.18 -2.38
N VAL A 71 0.32 -4.47 -2.44
CA VAL A 71 -1.04 -4.94 -2.70
C VAL A 71 -1.69 -5.18 -1.35
N VAL A 72 -2.64 -4.32 -0.99
CA VAL A 72 -3.40 -4.40 0.24
C VAL A 72 -4.73 -5.08 -0.03
N THR A 73 -5.07 -6.10 0.74
CA THR A 73 -6.33 -6.84 0.59
C THR A 73 -7.06 -6.87 1.92
N GLN A 74 -8.34 -6.52 1.91
CA GLN A 74 -9.21 -6.56 3.09
C GLN A 74 -10.66 -6.82 2.67
N LYS A 75 -11.33 -7.80 3.29
CA LYS A 75 -12.78 -8.08 3.09
C LYS A 75 -13.23 -8.11 1.61
N GLY A 76 -12.40 -8.65 0.72
CA GLY A 76 -12.66 -8.72 -0.73
C GLY A 76 -12.30 -7.46 -1.52
N ALA A 77 -11.96 -6.34 -0.88
CA ALA A 77 -11.36 -5.19 -1.55
C ALA A 77 -9.85 -5.38 -1.70
N VAL A 78 -9.32 -5.03 -2.86
CA VAL A 78 -7.90 -4.98 -3.15
C VAL A 78 -7.53 -3.56 -3.56
N GLN A 79 -6.44 -3.05 -3.02
CA GLN A 79 -5.88 -1.77 -3.40
C GLN A 79 -4.39 -1.92 -3.66
N ASP A 80 -3.97 -1.41 -4.80
CA ASP A 80 -2.57 -1.31 -5.17
C ASP A 80 -2.01 0.03 -4.70
N ILE A 81 -0.89 0.03 -4.00
CA ILE A 81 -0.21 1.23 -3.52
C ILE A 81 1.24 1.17 -4.00
N ARG A 82 1.62 2.04 -4.94
CA ARG A 82 3.00 2.14 -5.40
C ARG A 82 3.76 3.14 -4.54
N VAL A 83 4.89 2.70 -3.99
CA VAL A 83 5.76 3.52 -3.15
C VAL A 83 7.11 3.66 -3.85
N TYR A 84 7.48 4.89 -4.16
CA TYR A 84 8.74 5.24 -4.78
C TYR A 84 9.72 5.67 -3.69
N PRO A 85 10.84 4.93 -3.52
CA PRO A 85 11.88 5.34 -2.58
C PRO A 85 12.65 6.54 -3.14
N LYS A 86 13.33 7.25 -2.25
CA LYS A 86 14.42 8.14 -2.65
C LYS A 86 15.56 7.34 -3.30
N HIS A 87 16.37 8.02 -4.09
CA HIS A 87 17.49 7.39 -4.79
C HIS A 87 18.40 6.59 -3.83
N GLY A 88 18.58 5.29 -4.10
CA GLY A 88 19.43 4.39 -3.31
C GLY A 88 18.81 3.79 -2.05
N THR A 89 17.59 4.17 -1.63
CA THR A 89 17.00 3.74 -0.34
C THR A 89 15.96 2.62 -0.46
N MET A 90 15.86 1.97 -1.63
CA MET A 90 14.84 0.95 -1.92
C MET A 90 14.84 -0.21 -0.90
N GLN A 91 16.01 -0.72 -0.53
CA GLN A 91 16.10 -1.86 0.38
C GLN A 91 15.72 -1.47 1.82
N ASP A 92 16.18 -0.30 2.27
CA ASP A 92 15.84 0.22 3.60
C ASP A 92 14.36 0.52 3.73
N MET A 93 13.75 1.07 2.67
CA MET A 93 12.30 1.29 2.61
C MET A 93 11.53 -0.04 2.72
N LYS A 94 11.92 -1.08 1.97
CA LYS A 94 11.27 -2.40 2.06
C LYS A 94 11.41 -3.00 3.45
N LEU A 95 12.58 -2.86 4.08
CA LEU A 95 12.81 -3.33 5.43
C LEU A 95 11.94 -2.57 6.44
N ALA A 96 11.83 -1.25 6.33
CA ALA A 96 10.96 -0.43 7.17
C ALA A 96 9.49 -0.85 7.04
N ILE A 97 9.01 -1.08 5.81
CA ILE A 97 7.66 -1.56 5.53
C ILE A 97 7.44 -2.95 6.13
N ALA A 98 8.36 -3.89 5.91
CA ALA A 98 8.24 -5.25 6.45
C ALA A 98 8.22 -5.27 7.99
N ARG A 99 9.01 -4.40 8.64
CA ARG A 99 9.02 -4.22 10.10
C ARG A 99 7.70 -3.65 10.60
N TYR A 100 7.17 -2.63 9.94
CA TYR A 100 5.89 -2.03 10.29
C TYR A 100 4.75 -3.06 10.21
N ILE A 101 4.65 -3.79 9.10
CA ILE A 101 3.61 -4.81 8.90
C ILE A 101 3.72 -5.91 9.97
N ARG A 102 4.94 -6.32 10.34
CA ARG A 102 5.16 -7.28 11.43
C ARG A 102 4.72 -6.74 12.79
N ASN A 103 5.01 -5.47 13.09
CA ASN A 103 4.66 -4.86 14.38
C ASN A 103 3.14 -4.73 14.54
N GLU A 104 2.45 -4.35 13.48
CA GLU A 104 0.99 -4.23 13.44
C GLU A 104 0.25 -5.58 13.37
N ARG A 105 0.99 -6.71 13.43
CA ARG A 105 0.45 -8.08 13.32
C ARG A 105 -0.37 -8.31 12.05
N ILE A 106 -0.06 -7.58 10.99
CA ILE A 106 -0.71 -7.68 9.68
C ILE A 106 -0.14 -8.89 8.93
N GLU A 107 -0.98 -9.61 8.19
CA GLU A 107 -0.54 -10.78 7.44
C GLU A 107 0.33 -10.38 6.24
N LEU A 108 1.59 -10.83 6.22
CA LEU A 108 2.52 -10.66 5.10
C LEU A 108 2.30 -11.74 4.04
N GLY A 109 1.89 -11.33 2.84
CA GLY A 109 1.77 -12.23 1.70
C GLY A 109 3.03 -12.26 0.83
N PHE A 110 3.70 -13.40 0.74
CA PHE A 110 4.72 -13.65 -0.28
C PHE A 110 4.14 -14.59 -1.35
N ARG A 111 3.75 -14.06 -2.51
CA ARG A 111 3.38 -14.87 -3.68
C ARG A 111 4.11 -14.35 -4.90
N ARG A 112 4.74 -15.24 -5.66
CA ARG A 112 5.34 -14.94 -6.97
C ARG A 112 4.32 -14.15 -7.80
N PHE A 113 4.68 -12.96 -8.28
CA PHE A 113 3.82 -12.21 -9.18
C PHE A 113 3.69 -13.04 -10.47
N ARG A 114 2.51 -13.59 -10.75
CA ARG A 114 2.22 -14.15 -12.07
C ARG A 114 1.87 -12.95 -12.95
N ASN A 115 2.76 -12.62 -13.87
CA ASN A 115 2.48 -11.66 -14.91
C ASN A 115 1.49 -12.31 -15.89
N THR A 116 0.18 -12.20 -15.65
CA THR A 116 -0.83 -12.54 -16.66
C THR A 116 -0.92 -11.38 -17.64
N SER A 117 0.10 -11.25 -18.49
CA SER A 117 -0.10 -10.65 -19.82
C SER A 117 -0.97 -11.64 -20.59
N GLN A 118 -2.29 -11.41 -20.61
CA GLN A 118 -3.13 -12.02 -21.63
C GLN A 118 -2.90 -11.26 -22.93
N ASN A 119 -2.41 -12.02 -23.90
CA ASN A 119 -2.26 -11.70 -25.31
C ASN A 119 -3.62 -11.80 -26.00
#